data_AF-A0A8J6ATZ3-F1
#
_entry.id   AF-A0A8J6ATZ3-F1
#
_cell.length_a   1.000
_cell.length_b   1.000
_cell.length_c   1.000
_cell.angle_alpha   90.00
_cell.angle_beta   90.00
_cell.angle_gamma   90.00
#
_symmetry.space_group_name_H-M   'P 1'
#
loop_
_entity.id
_entity.type
_entity.pdbx_description
1 polymer ?
#
loop_
_entity_poly.entity_id
_entity_poly.type
_entity_poly.pdbx_seq_one_letter_code
_entity_poly.pdbx_strand_id
1 'polypeptide(L)'
;MEKQLKIKLGVVKRTTKDVYSYHKEVEEETAKLPSFTDEFKIKQQKESIAESKLMVRDSKKRLGTALAELKAMVSDNIAVETSEDGAEVKKAIKEAEEAIAME
;
A
#
# COMPACT_ATOMS: atom_id res chain seq x y z
N MET A 1 2.12 20.75 -12.10
CA MET A 1 2.52 19.34 -12.29
C MET A 1 2.29 18.83 -13.70
N GLU A 2 3.32 18.18 -14.28
CA GLU A 2 3.24 17.46 -15.56
C GLU A 2 2.17 16.35 -15.53
N LYS A 3 1.46 16.13 -16.65
CA LYS A 3 0.32 15.19 -16.72
C LYS A 3 0.71 13.76 -16.35
N GLN A 4 1.84 13.25 -16.85
CA GLN A 4 2.28 11.88 -16.55
C GLN A 4 2.67 11.72 -15.08
N LEU A 5 3.33 12.73 -14.49
CA LEU A 5 3.70 12.74 -13.08
C LEU A 5 2.44 12.68 -12.19
N LYS A 6 1.42 13.48 -12.52
CA LYS A 6 0.12 13.46 -11.81
C LYS A 6 -0.54 12.07 -11.85
N ILE A 7 -0.44 11.37 -12.99
CA ILE A 7 -1.01 10.03 -13.15
C ILE A 7 -0.25 9.04 -12.26
N LYS A 8 1.08 8.98 -12.34
CA LYS A 8 1.90 8.07 -11.54
C LYS A 8 1.77 8.34 -10.04
N LEU A 9 1.76 9.60 -9.64
CA LEU A 9 1.48 10.01 -8.26
C LEU A 9 0.11 9.52 -7.78
N GLY A 10 -0.92 9.65 -8.62
CA GLY A 10 -2.25 9.15 -8.33
C GLY A 10 -2.31 7.62 -8.18
N VAL A 11 -1.51 6.87 -8.97
CA VAL A 11 -1.40 5.41 -8.83
C VAL A 11 -0.78 5.07 -7.48
N VAL A 12 0.37 5.66 -7.14
CA VAL A 12 1.06 5.42 -5.85
C VAL A 12 0.13 5.70 -4.67
N LYS A 13 -0.59 6.83 -4.68
CA LYS A 13 -1.54 7.18 -3.61
C LYS A 13 -2.67 6.17 -3.47
N ARG A 14 -3.21 5.64 -4.56
CA ARG A 14 -4.28 4.63 -4.51
C ARG A 14 -3.76 3.30 -3.99
N THR A 15 -2.65 2.80 -4.54
CA THR A 15 -2.07 1.52 -4.09
C THR A 15 -1.57 1.58 -2.65
N THR A 16 -1.14 2.76 -2.17
CA THR A 16 -0.82 3.00 -0.75
C THR A 16 -2.05 2.81 0.14
N LYS A 17 -3.20 3.37 -0.25
CA LYS A 17 -4.46 3.17 0.48
C LYS A 17 -4.92 1.71 0.45
N ASP A 18 -4.72 1.01 -0.67
CA ASP A 18 -5.05 -0.41 -0.77
C ASP A 18 -4.26 -1.23 0.27
N VAL A 19 -2.95 -0.99 0.40
CA VAL A 19 -2.10 -1.65 1.42
C VAL A 19 -2.64 -1.40 2.83
N TYR A 20 -2.92 -0.15 3.20
CA TYR A 20 -3.48 0.17 4.52
C TYR A 20 -4.85 -0.49 4.75
N SER A 21 -5.70 -0.52 3.73
CA SER A 21 -7.03 -1.14 3.83
C SER A 21 -6.93 -2.63 4.11
N TYR A 22 -6.05 -3.35 3.41
CA TYR A 22 -5.86 -4.78 3.62
C TYR A 22 -5.15 -5.09 4.95
N HIS A 23 -4.25 -4.23 5.43
CA HIS A 23 -3.71 -4.37 6.79
C HIS A 23 -4.82 -4.27 7.84
N LYS A 24 -5.71 -3.28 7.71
CA LYS A 24 -6.86 -3.12 8.60
C LYS A 24 -7.78 -4.34 8.56
N GLU A 25 -7.99 -4.92 7.38
CA GLU A 25 -8.77 -6.16 7.23
C GLU A 25 -8.11 -7.34 7.98
N VAL A 26 -6.79 -7.51 7.87
CA VAL A 26 -6.05 -8.53 8.63
C VAL A 26 -6.22 -8.33 10.14
N GLU A 27 -6.15 -7.08 10.63
CA GLU A 27 -6.38 -6.75 12.04
C GLU A 27 -7.81 -7.11 12.47
N GLU A 28 -8.82 -6.72 11.69
CA GLU A 28 -10.23 -6.99 11.97
C GLU A 28 -10.53 -8.50 11.97
N GLU A 29 -10.03 -9.25 10.98
CA GLU A 29 -10.21 -10.70 10.93
C GLU A 29 -9.45 -11.42 12.06
N THR A 30 -8.27 -10.92 12.44
CA THR A 30 -7.52 -11.47 13.58
C THR A 30 -8.23 -11.19 14.90
N ALA A 31 -8.85 -10.02 15.06
CA ALA A 31 -9.61 -9.65 16.24
C ALA A 31 -10.90 -10.47 16.41
N LYS A 32 -11.48 -11.01 15.33
CA LYS A 32 -12.63 -11.92 15.39
C LYS A 32 -12.25 -13.32 15.88
N LEU A 33 -11.00 -13.76 15.67
CA LEU A 33 -10.56 -15.14 15.95
C LEU A 33 -10.90 -15.64 17.37
N PRO A 34 -10.71 -14.85 18.46
CA PRO A 34 -11.03 -15.29 19.81
C PRO A 34 -12.52 -15.49 20.10
N SER A 35 -13.42 -14.99 19.24
CA SER A 35 -14.88 -15.14 19.42
C SER A 35 -15.40 -16.50 19.00
N PHE A 36 -14.60 -17.30 18.28
CA PHE A 36 -14.98 -18.63 17.82
C PHE A 36 -14.54 -19.70 18.81
N THR A 37 -15.49 -20.56 19.21
CA THR A 37 -15.26 -21.68 20.14
C THR A 37 -15.25 -23.04 19.44
N ASP A 38 -15.77 -23.11 18.22
CA ASP A 38 -15.85 -24.31 17.40
C ASP A 38 -14.62 -24.45 16.50
N GLU A 39 -14.02 -25.65 16.47
CA GLU A 39 -12.76 -25.90 15.75
C GLU A 39 -12.88 -25.67 14.25
N PHE A 40 -14.02 -26.02 13.65
CA PHE A 40 -14.29 -25.76 12.24
C PHE A 40 -14.32 -24.26 11.94
N LYS A 41 -15.02 -23.46 12.76
CA LYS A 41 -15.05 -22.00 12.62
C LYS A 41 -13.68 -21.36 12.86
N ILE A 42 -12.91 -21.84 13.83
CA ILE A 42 -11.53 -21.36 14.06
C ILE A 42 -10.66 -21.62 12.83
N LYS A 43 -10.78 -22.79 12.20
CA LYS A 43 -10.05 -23.12 10.97
C LYS A 43 -10.45 -22.20 9.82
N GLN A 44 -11.75 -22.03 9.60
CA GLN A 44 -12.28 -21.13 8.57
C GLN A 44 -11.80 -19.69 8.77
N GLN A 45 -11.81 -19.20 10.00
CA GLN A 45 -11.33 -17.85 10.30
C GLN A 45 -9.83 -17.70 10.02
N LYS A 46 -9.01 -18.73 10.31
CA LYS A 46 -7.58 -18.72 9.97
C LYS A 46 -7.34 -18.70 8.46
N GLU A 47 -8.17 -19.38 7.68
CA GLU A 47 -8.13 -19.34 6.22
C GLU A 47 -8.43 -17.92 5.71
N SER A 48 -9.48 -17.27 6.25
CA SER A 48 -9.80 -15.87 5.93
C SER A 48 -8.65 -14.90 6.26
N ILE A 49 -8.04 -15.03 7.45
CA ILE A 49 -6.86 -14.22 7.82
C ILE A 49 -5.70 -14.46 6.84
N ALA A 50 -5.48 -15.70 6.39
CA ALA A 50 -4.44 -16.03 5.44
C ALA A 50 -4.70 -15.39 4.07
N GLU A 51 -5.95 -15.39 3.60
CA GLU A 51 -6.35 -14.72 2.35
C GLU A 51 -6.14 -13.21 2.41
N SER A 52 -6.56 -12.54 3.49
CA SER A 52 -6.33 -11.09 3.65
C SER A 52 -4.82 -10.76 3.71
N LYS A 53 -4.00 -11.61 4.34
CA LYS A 53 -2.52 -11.48 4.31
C LYS A 53 -1.94 -11.63 2.92
N LEU A 54 -2.50 -12.50 2.07
CA LEU A 54 -2.11 -12.60 0.67
C LEU A 54 -2.43 -11.31 -0.10
N MET A 55 -3.55 -10.65 0.20
CA MET A 55 -3.92 -9.36 -0.38
C MET A 55 -2.98 -8.23 0.04
N VAL A 56 -2.54 -8.19 1.31
CA VAL A 56 -1.48 -7.27 1.76
C VAL A 56 -0.19 -7.48 0.95
N ARG A 57 0.22 -8.73 0.74
CA ARG A 57 1.43 -9.03 -0.02
C ARG A 57 1.31 -8.60 -1.49
N ASP A 58 0.17 -8.84 -2.13
CA ASP A 58 -0.06 -8.44 -3.53
C ASP A 58 -0.09 -6.92 -3.69
N SER A 59 -0.83 -6.22 -2.83
CA SER A 59 -0.91 -4.76 -2.84
C SER A 59 0.46 -4.10 -2.59
N LYS A 60 1.29 -4.64 -1.69
CA LYS A 60 2.68 -4.19 -1.48
C LYS A 60 3.53 -4.36 -2.73
N LYS A 61 3.42 -5.48 -3.45
CA LYS A 61 4.14 -5.68 -4.73
C LYS A 61 3.73 -4.64 -5.76
N ARG A 62 2.42 -4.41 -5.92
CA ARG A 62 1.88 -3.41 -6.84
C ARG A 62 2.33 -1.99 -6.48
N LEU A 63 2.34 -1.66 -5.20
CA LEU A 63 2.84 -0.38 -4.69
C LEU A 63 4.34 -0.21 -4.95
N GLY A 64 5.14 -1.26 -4.73
CA GLY A 64 6.57 -1.26 -5.01
C GLY A 64 6.89 -0.95 -6.48
N THR A 65 6.17 -1.57 -7.42
CA THR A 65 6.30 -1.28 -8.85
C THR A 65 5.92 0.18 -9.17
N ALA A 66 4.76 0.65 -8.68
CA ALA A 66 4.31 2.02 -8.91
C ALA A 66 5.27 3.06 -8.31
N LEU A 67 5.83 2.78 -7.14
CA LEU A 67 6.80 3.64 -6.46
C LEU A 67 8.11 3.72 -7.23
N ALA A 68 8.63 2.59 -7.72
CA ALA A 68 9.84 2.56 -8.54
C ALA A 68 9.67 3.40 -9.82
N GLU A 69 8.52 3.25 -10.49
CA GLU A 69 8.19 4.05 -11.67
C GLU A 69 8.09 5.55 -11.38
N LEU A 70 7.49 5.94 -10.24
CA LEU A 70 7.40 7.35 -9.84
C LEU A 70 8.79 7.92 -9.54
N LYS A 71 9.62 7.17 -8.80
CA LYS A 71 10.99 7.59 -8.46
C LYS A 71 11.88 7.76 -9.69
N ALA A 72 11.78 6.85 -10.66
CA ALA A 72 12.49 6.98 -11.93
C ALA A 72 12.09 8.27 -12.65
N MET A 73 10.78 8.54 -12.77
CA MET A 73 10.29 9.75 -13.44
C MET A 73 10.74 11.04 -12.74
N VAL A 74 10.81 11.06 -11.42
CA VAL A 74 11.28 12.22 -10.65
C VAL A 74 12.79 12.42 -10.81
N SER A 75 13.57 11.33 -10.80
CA SER A 75 15.03 11.39 -10.97
C SER A 75 15.42 11.91 -12.35
N ASP A 76 14.66 11.57 -13.38
CA ASP A 76 14.86 12.06 -14.75
C ASP A 76 14.47 13.54 -14.93
N ASN A 77 13.74 14.14 -13.98
CA ASN A 77 13.20 15.50 -14.04
C ASN A 77 13.60 16.35 -12.83
N ILE A 78 14.82 16.89 -12.83
CA ILE A 78 15.39 17.75 -11.77
C ILE A 78 14.50 18.96 -11.42
N ALA A 79 13.71 19.48 -12.38
CA ALA A 79 12.77 20.58 -12.15
C ALA A 79 11.62 20.20 -11.20
N VAL A 80 11.25 18.91 -11.13
CA VAL A 80 10.20 18.42 -10.24
C VAL A 80 10.68 18.46 -8.79
N GLU A 81 11.92 18.08 -8.53
CA GLU A 81 12.48 18.01 -7.16
C GLU A 81 12.48 19.34 -6.41
N THR A 82 12.59 20.44 -7.15
CA THR A 82 12.75 21.81 -6.64
C THR A 82 11.45 22.64 -6.69
N SER A 83 10.39 22.09 -7.28
CA SER A 83 9.08 22.73 -7.40
C SER A 83 8.16 22.47 -6.20
N GLU A 84 7.08 23.24 -6.06
CA GLU A 84 6.00 22.97 -5.09
C GLU A 84 5.38 21.57 -5.28
N ASP A 85 5.31 21.08 -6.52
CA ASP A 85 4.85 19.72 -6.83
C ASP A 85 5.78 18.65 -6.20
N GLY A 86 7.06 18.98 -6.01
CA GLY A 86 8.06 18.09 -5.42
C GLY A 86 7.79 17.74 -3.95
N ALA A 87 7.16 18.64 -3.19
CA ALA A 87 6.80 18.38 -1.80
C ALA A 87 5.69 17.31 -1.70
N GLU A 88 4.67 17.40 -2.55
CA GLU A 88 3.59 16.41 -2.61
C GLU A 88 4.11 15.03 -3.03
N VAL A 89 5.00 15.00 -4.02
CA VAL A 89 5.63 13.77 -4.50
C VAL A 89 6.51 13.12 -3.43
N LYS A 90 7.36 13.90 -2.74
CA LYS A 90 8.20 13.41 -1.63
C LYS A 90 7.36 12.83 -0.50
N LYS A 91 6.25 13.50 -0.15
CA LYS A 91 5.30 12.99 0.85
C LYS A 91 4.71 11.64 0.42
N ALA A 92 4.23 11.54 -0.82
CA ALA A 92 3.65 10.28 -1.32
C ALA A 92 4.67 9.14 -1.40
N ILE A 93 5.93 9.44 -1.75
CA ILE A 93 7.03 8.46 -1.71
C ILE A 93 7.24 7.95 -0.29
N LYS A 94 7.33 8.85 0.69
CA LYS A 94 7.52 8.48 2.10
C LYS A 94 6.36 7.63 2.61
N GLU A 95 5.13 8.05 2.39
CA GLU A 95 3.93 7.29 2.80
C GLU A 95 3.87 5.89 2.17
N ALA A 96 4.31 5.76 0.90
CA ALA A 96 4.38 4.48 0.22
C ALA A 96 5.46 3.56 0.79
N GLU A 97 6.64 4.11 1.13
CA GLU A 97 7.72 3.36 1.78
C GLU A 97 7.30 2.85 3.16
N GLU A 98 6.65 3.71 3.96
CA GLU A 98 6.08 3.35 5.25
C GLU A 98 5.05 2.21 5.10
N ALA A 99 4.12 2.33 4.14
CA ALA A 99 3.12 1.29 3.88
C ALA A 99 3.74 -0.05 3.44
N ILE A 100 4.82 -0.04 2.66
CA ILE A 100 5.54 -1.27 2.28
C ILE A 100 6.22 -1.90 3.50
N ALA A 101 6.81 -1.08 4.37
CA ALA A 101 7.60 -1.51 5.52
C ALA A 101 6.76 -1.99 6.72
N MET A 102 5.46 -1.71 6.74
CA MET A 102 4.55 -2.25 7.77
C MET A 102 4.58 -3.79 7.80
N GLU A 103 4.37 -4.39 8.97
CA GLU A 103 4.29 -5.85 9.14
C GLU A 103 2.85 -6.37 8.99
#